data_AF-A0A815GXL8-F1
#
_entry.id   AF-A0A815GXL8-F1
#
_cell.length_a   1.000
_cell.length_b   1.000
_cell.length_c   1.000
_cell.angle_alpha   90.00
_cell.angle_beta   90.00
_cell.angle_gamma   90.00
#
_symmetry.space_group_name_H-M   'P 1'
#
loop_
_entity.id
_entity.type
_entity.pdbx_description
1 polymer ?
#
loop_
_entity_poly.entity_id
_entity_poly.type
_entity_poly.pdbx_seq_one_letter_code
_entity_poly.pdbx_strand_id
1 'polypeptide(L)'
;MTMISDSQLTISSTDQSQLSSLLSDFSFFIHQPPDRIDLIDRTCSVCLQLLTRVPSAREAIFDYLNTILNISVHCYIQKEVVVATSVTDLLIQIESKLTSLAKQTNAWANILAQWSIDQLYHMTMRYSTEQSVKDCKTREDRINLWTSCQATMTLIKIASACILNDSVAADNAINKFLEASILSRPAFEWVTVSLSLRCGHLLISRLINLSLEEISQPHYVRNVPRIFAVWSSLEVIAEQEPQLFNQALMEQIQNLLQSTEFSKQTNISALIKMTAVVTDPLCDLVYYSLYKCLNTLTLRKLCAKMKQGMNTEQIDTLAKEFISGLMRIRTDSFHILQFIINLIGADDDVEQQRDTDEIELTLR
;
A
#
# COMPACT_ATOMS: atom_id res chain seq x y z
N MET A 1 -8.75 -69.32 2.75
CA MET A 1 -8.08 -69.37 1.43
C MET A 1 -8.63 -68.22 0.60
N THR A 2 -8.05 -67.04 0.79
CA THR A 2 -8.25 -65.86 -0.06
C THR A 2 -7.02 -65.00 0.19
N MET A 3 -6.06 -65.13 -0.73
CA MET A 3 -4.84 -64.33 -0.75
C MET A 3 -5.21 -62.90 -1.12
N ILE A 4 -4.95 -61.97 -0.22
CA ILE A 4 -4.87 -60.54 -0.57
C ILE A 4 -3.43 -60.33 -0.97
N SER A 5 -3.21 -60.29 -2.28
CA SER A 5 -1.94 -60.01 -2.93
C SER A 5 -1.51 -58.57 -2.65
N ASP A 6 -0.27 -58.44 -2.18
CA ASP A 6 0.49 -57.19 -2.09
C ASP A 6 0.43 -56.40 -3.40
N SER A 7 -0.41 -55.37 -3.44
CA SER A 7 -0.30 -54.31 -4.42
C SER A 7 0.89 -53.43 -4.03
N GLN A 8 2.06 -53.79 -4.57
CA GLN A 8 3.26 -52.97 -4.58
C GLN A 8 2.91 -51.58 -5.13
N LEU A 9 2.99 -50.57 -4.27
CA LEU A 9 3.19 -49.19 -4.67
C LEU A 9 4.62 -49.07 -5.23
N THR A 10 4.80 -49.49 -6.49
CA THR A 10 6.00 -49.18 -7.26
C THR A 10 6.02 -47.68 -7.53
N ILE A 11 6.67 -46.95 -6.62
CA ILE A 11 7.14 -45.58 -6.84
C ILE A 11 8.01 -45.64 -8.10
N SER A 12 7.73 -44.78 -9.09
CA SER A 12 8.48 -44.77 -10.34
C SER A 12 9.97 -44.48 -10.08
N SER A 13 10.88 -45.04 -10.88
CA SER A 13 12.33 -44.82 -10.73
C SER A 13 12.71 -43.33 -10.82
N THR A 14 11.89 -42.53 -11.49
CA THR A 14 12.00 -41.08 -11.58
C THR A 14 11.71 -40.40 -10.25
N ASP A 15 10.67 -40.84 -9.53
CA ASP A 15 10.32 -40.30 -8.22
C ASP A 15 11.36 -40.65 -7.15
N GLN A 16 11.95 -41.86 -7.20
CA GLN A 16 13.04 -42.25 -6.29
C GLN A 16 14.30 -41.40 -6.48
N SER A 17 14.65 -41.07 -7.73
CA SER A 17 15.80 -40.20 -8.02
C SER A 17 15.59 -38.77 -7.50
N GLN A 18 14.39 -38.22 -7.65
CA GLN A 18 14.04 -36.89 -7.13
C GLN A 18 13.97 -36.85 -5.61
N LEU A 19 13.50 -37.93 -4.97
CA LEU A 19 13.48 -38.05 -3.51
C LEU A 19 14.90 -38.15 -2.94
N SER A 20 15.79 -38.90 -3.60
CA SER A 20 17.19 -39.01 -3.21
C SER A 20 17.94 -37.67 -3.34
N SER A 21 17.67 -36.92 -4.41
CA SER A 21 18.26 -35.58 -4.59
C SER A 21 17.73 -34.61 -3.52
N LEU A 22 16.42 -34.62 -3.26
CA LEU A 22 15.81 -33.79 -2.22
C LEU A 22 16.32 -34.08 -0.82
N LEU A 23 16.54 -35.36 -0.48
CA LEU A 23 17.13 -35.74 0.80
C LEU A 23 18.58 -35.29 0.91
N SER A 24 19.35 -35.34 -0.18
CA SER A 24 20.72 -34.82 -0.20
C SER A 24 20.76 -33.30 -0.04
N ASP A 25 19.83 -32.59 -0.68
CA ASP A 25 19.67 -31.13 -0.60
C ASP A 25 19.25 -30.71 0.81
N PHE A 26 18.30 -31.42 1.41
CA PHE A 26 17.83 -31.16 2.78
C PHE A 26 18.90 -31.48 3.82
N SER A 27 19.61 -32.61 3.66
CA SER A 27 20.76 -32.94 4.51
C SER A 27 21.86 -31.89 4.39
N PHE A 28 22.14 -31.40 3.19
CA PHE A 28 23.10 -30.33 2.98
C PHE A 28 22.67 -29.04 3.70
N PHE A 29 21.40 -28.64 3.60
CA PHE A 29 20.88 -27.47 4.30
C PHE A 29 21.01 -27.57 5.83
N ILE A 30 20.66 -28.72 6.43
CA ILE A 30 20.69 -28.90 7.90
C ILE A 30 22.12 -28.81 8.46
N HIS A 31 23.11 -29.31 7.74
CA HIS A 31 24.47 -29.48 8.27
C HIS A 31 25.39 -28.27 8.01
N GLN A 32 24.92 -27.23 7.31
CA GLN A 32 25.76 -26.07 6.98
C GLN A 32 25.47 -24.88 7.90
N PRO A 33 26.48 -24.33 8.59
CA PRO A 33 26.34 -23.05 9.29
C PRO A 33 26.27 -21.88 8.27
N PRO A 34 25.47 -20.84 8.54
CA PRO A 34 25.29 -19.70 7.63
C PRO A 34 26.54 -18.85 7.43
N ASP A 35 27.58 -19.04 8.24
CA ASP A 35 28.75 -18.14 8.31
C ASP A 35 29.87 -18.47 7.31
N ARG A 36 29.75 -19.55 6.50
CA ARG A 36 30.79 -19.93 5.53
C ARG A 36 30.53 -19.34 4.14
N ILE A 37 31.17 -18.20 3.87
CA ILE A 37 31.11 -17.44 2.61
C ILE A 37 31.34 -18.34 1.37
N ASP A 38 32.28 -19.28 1.45
CA ASP A 38 32.66 -20.18 0.35
C ASP A 38 31.54 -21.15 -0.10
N LEU A 39 30.52 -21.37 0.73
CA LEU A 39 29.40 -22.28 0.45
C LEU A 39 28.04 -21.56 0.33
N ILE A 40 27.99 -20.24 0.46
CA ILE A 40 26.73 -19.48 0.46
C ILE A 40 25.99 -19.67 -0.88
N ASP A 41 26.70 -19.64 -2.01
CA ASP A 41 26.10 -19.82 -3.34
C ASP A 41 25.35 -21.14 -3.50
N ARG A 42 26.03 -22.24 -3.15
CA ARG A 42 25.45 -23.58 -3.26
C ARG A 42 24.29 -23.76 -2.29
N THR A 43 24.42 -23.26 -1.07
CA THR A 43 23.38 -23.33 -0.05
C THR A 43 22.16 -22.50 -0.42
N CYS A 44 22.36 -21.31 -0.98
CA CYS A 44 21.28 -20.45 -1.47
C CYS A 44 20.49 -21.12 -2.62
N SER A 45 21.19 -21.70 -3.60
CA SER A 45 20.54 -22.43 -4.70
C SER A 45 19.68 -23.60 -4.19
N VAL A 46 20.21 -24.38 -3.24
CA VAL A 46 19.47 -25.47 -2.59
C VAL A 46 18.26 -24.96 -1.81
N CYS A 47 18.42 -23.89 -1.02
CA CYS A 47 17.33 -23.25 -0.28
C CYS A 47 16.19 -22.81 -1.20
N LEU A 48 16.53 -22.14 -2.30
CA LEU A 48 15.56 -21.64 -3.28
C LEU A 48 14.80 -22.78 -4.00
N GLN A 49 15.42 -23.94 -4.17
CA GLN A 49 14.75 -25.13 -4.69
C GLN A 49 13.82 -25.76 -3.65
N LEU A 50 14.31 -25.92 -2.42
CA LEU A 50 13.54 -26.47 -1.29
C LEU A 50 12.31 -25.63 -0.94
N LEU A 51 12.40 -24.29 -1.08
CA LEU A 51 11.31 -23.35 -0.79
C LEU A 51 10.00 -23.71 -1.52
N THR A 52 10.12 -24.23 -2.75
CA THR A 52 8.97 -24.63 -3.57
C THR A 52 8.45 -26.03 -3.26
N ARG A 53 9.32 -26.91 -2.75
CA ARG A 53 9.04 -28.35 -2.63
C ARG A 53 8.70 -28.80 -1.21
N VAL A 54 9.16 -28.07 -0.19
CA VAL A 54 9.03 -28.46 1.22
C VAL A 54 8.40 -27.32 2.04
N PRO A 55 7.06 -27.32 2.24
CA PRO A 55 6.37 -26.28 3.00
C PRO A 55 6.90 -26.11 4.42
N SER A 56 7.24 -27.22 5.09
CA SER A 56 7.75 -27.22 6.47
C SER A 56 9.13 -26.58 6.64
N ALA A 57 9.88 -26.38 5.55
CA ALA A 57 11.22 -25.76 5.59
C ALA A 57 11.20 -24.26 5.29
N ARG A 58 10.04 -23.69 4.92
CA ARG A 58 9.94 -22.31 4.41
C ARG A 58 10.40 -21.27 5.42
N GLU A 59 10.03 -21.41 6.69
CA GLU A 59 10.42 -20.47 7.75
C GLU A 59 11.94 -20.45 7.92
N ALA A 60 12.56 -21.62 8.07
CA ALA A 60 14.02 -21.74 8.17
C ALA A 60 14.76 -21.20 6.94
N ILE A 61 14.18 -21.37 5.74
CA ILE A 61 14.74 -20.81 4.50
C ILE A 61 14.64 -19.28 4.52
N PHE A 62 13.50 -18.71 4.95
CA PHE A 62 13.36 -17.26 5.06
C PHE A 62 14.32 -16.66 6.09
N ASP A 63 14.58 -17.35 7.19
CA ASP A 63 15.57 -16.93 8.19
C ASP A 63 17.00 -16.97 7.61
N TYR A 64 17.31 -18.00 6.82
CA TYR A 64 18.59 -18.09 6.11
C TYR A 64 18.76 -16.95 5.09
N LEU A 65 17.74 -16.70 4.27
CA LEU A 65 17.74 -15.59 3.30
C LEU A 65 17.86 -14.23 4.00
N ASN A 66 17.18 -14.06 5.15
CA ASN A 66 17.32 -12.87 5.99
C ASN A 66 18.75 -12.70 6.52
N THR A 67 19.41 -13.81 6.89
CA THR A 67 20.80 -13.78 7.34
C THR A 67 21.72 -13.27 6.22
N ILE A 68 21.56 -13.76 4.99
CA ILE A 68 22.31 -13.28 3.82
C ILE A 68 22.08 -11.77 3.59
N LEU A 69 20.81 -11.34 3.61
CA LEU A 69 20.47 -9.94 3.41
C LEU A 69 21.07 -9.05 4.50
N ASN A 70 21.01 -9.47 5.77
CA ASN A 70 21.60 -8.73 6.89
C ASN A 70 23.13 -8.65 6.78
N ILE A 71 23.82 -9.72 6.37
CA ILE A 71 25.26 -9.69 6.12
C ILE A 71 25.57 -8.64 5.05
N SER A 72 24.82 -8.63 3.96
CA SER A 72 25.01 -7.64 2.89
C SER A 72 24.78 -6.20 3.35
N VAL A 73 23.70 -5.94 4.10
CA VAL A 73 23.43 -4.61 4.67
C VAL A 73 24.52 -4.21 5.66
N HIS A 74 24.96 -5.13 6.53
CA HIS A 74 26.02 -4.88 7.50
C HIS A 74 27.33 -4.48 6.81
N CYS A 75 27.79 -5.26 5.84
CA CYS A 75 29.00 -4.97 5.08
C CYS A 75 28.88 -3.63 4.35
N TYR A 76 27.71 -3.31 3.79
CA TYR A 76 27.46 -2.02 3.14
C TYR A 76 27.58 -0.86 4.13
N ILE A 77 26.94 -0.95 5.31
CA ILE A 77 26.94 0.09 6.34
C ILE A 77 28.32 0.29 6.98
N GLN A 78 29.09 -0.78 7.13
CA GLN A 78 30.48 -0.78 7.61
C GLN A 78 31.50 -0.43 6.50
N LYS A 79 31.06 -0.27 5.25
CA LYS A 79 31.90 0.02 4.07
C LYS A 79 32.94 -1.07 3.76
N GLU A 80 32.59 -2.33 4.01
CA GLU A 80 33.41 -3.51 3.70
C GLU A 80 33.22 -3.95 2.25
N VAL A 81 34.14 -3.53 1.37
CA VAL A 81 34.00 -3.67 -0.10
C VAL A 81 34.16 -5.12 -0.60
N VAL A 82 34.97 -5.94 0.07
CA VAL A 82 35.39 -7.26 -0.45
C VAL A 82 34.26 -8.31 -0.38
N VAL A 83 33.41 -8.24 0.64
CA VAL A 83 32.28 -9.18 0.81
C VAL A 83 31.09 -8.77 -0.07
N ALA A 84 30.91 -7.47 -0.30
CA ALA A 84 29.78 -6.91 -1.04
C ALA A 84 29.66 -7.43 -2.48
N THR A 85 30.78 -7.60 -3.20
CA THR A 85 30.78 -8.13 -4.58
C THR A 85 30.37 -9.60 -4.64
N SER A 86 30.82 -10.44 -3.69
CA SER A 86 30.46 -11.87 -3.67
C SER A 86 28.97 -12.12 -3.42
N VAL A 87 28.33 -11.27 -2.60
CA VAL A 87 26.91 -11.44 -2.24
C VAL A 87 25.97 -10.83 -3.28
N THR A 88 26.46 -9.95 -4.17
CA THR A 88 25.63 -9.24 -5.15
C THR A 88 24.94 -10.20 -6.13
N ASP A 89 25.67 -11.18 -6.67
CA ASP A 89 25.10 -12.17 -7.61
C ASP A 89 24.04 -13.04 -6.94
N LEU A 90 24.19 -13.32 -5.65
CA LEU A 90 23.20 -14.04 -4.87
C LEU A 90 21.92 -13.24 -4.68
N LEU A 91 22.03 -11.94 -4.39
CA LEU A 91 20.87 -11.07 -4.24
C LEU A 91 20.05 -11.00 -5.53
N ILE A 92 20.71 -10.98 -6.69
CA ILE A 92 20.05 -11.04 -8.00
C ILE A 92 19.31 -12.37 -8.18
N GLN A 93 19.93 -13.50 -7.80
CA GLN A 93 19.29 -14.82 -7.85
C GLN A 93 18.07 -14.91 -6.93
N ILE A 94 18.19 -14.41 -5.69
CA ILE A 94 17.10 -14.34 -4.71
C ILE A 94 15.96 -13.48 -5.26
N GLU A 95 16.26 -12.27 -5.74
CA GLU A 95 15.29 -11.35 -6.34
C GLU A 95 14.50 -12.03 -7.46
N SER A 96 15.21 -12.63 -8.41
CA SER A 96 14.62 -13.29 -9.58
C SER A 96 13.72 -14.45 -9.16
N LYS A 97 14.22 -15.32 -8.28
CA LYS A 97 13.46 -16.51 -7.85
C LYS A 97 12.23 -16.13 -7.04
N LEU A 98 12.34 -15.26 -6.04
CA LEU A 98 11.21 -14.86 -5.20
C LEU A 98 10.16 -14.09 -6.02
N THR A 99 10.59 -13.20 -6.92
CA THR A 99 9.67 -12.51 -7.83
C THR A 99 8.95 -13.49 -8.77
N SER A 100 9.64 -14.55 -9.22
CA SER A 100 9.00 -15.60 -10.03
C SER A 100 7.95 -16.38 -9.23
N LEU A 101 8.18 -16.63 -7.93
CA LEU A 101 7.22 -17.32 -7.06
C LEU A 101 6.01 -16.45 -6.76
N ALA A 102 6.20 -15.15 -6.54
CA ALA A 102 5.10 -14.20 -6.36
C ALA A 102 4.11 -14.24 -7.53
N LYS A 103 4.61 -14.46 -8.76
CA LYS A 103 3.78 -14.58 -9.97
C LYS A 103 3.03 -15.91 -10.11
N GLN A 104 3.44 -16.96 -9.40
CA GLN A 104 2.84 -18.29 -9.55
C GLN A 104 1.51 -18.42 -8.81
N THR A 105 1.42 -17.89 -7.59
CA THR A 105 0.20 -17.96 -6.77
C THR A 105 0.05 -16.74 -5.88
N ASN A 106 -1.19 -16.31 -5.65
CA ASN A 106 -1.50 -15.16 -4.79
C ASN A 106 -1.05 -15.40 -3.34
N ALA A 107 -1.04 -16.65 -2.87
CA ALA A 107 -0.53 -17.02 -1.56
C ALA A 107 0.96 -16.66 -1.40
N TRP A 108 1.78 -16.97 -2.41
CA TRP A 108 3.18 -16.56 -2.43
C TRP A 108 3.36 -15.05 -2.51
N ALA A 109 2.58 -14.36 -3.35
CA ALA A 109 2.62 -12.90 -3.44
C ALA A 109 2.36 -12.25 -2.07
N ASN A 110 1.34 -12.72 -1.34
CA ASN A 110 1.01 -12.20 -0.03
C ASN A 110 2.12 -12.45 1.01
N ILE A 111 2.61 -13.70 1.11
CA ILE A 111 3.69 -14.06 2.05
C ILE A 111 4.95 -13.24 1.76
N LEU A 112 5.36 -13.14 0.50
CA LEU A 112 6.58 -12.44 0.10
C LEU A 112 6.46 -10.94 0.27
N ALA A 113 5.29 -10.35 0.04
CA ALA A 113 5.08 -8.92 0.26
C ALA A 113 5.22 -8.56 1.74
N GLN A 114 4.54 -9.30 2.63
CA GLN A 114 4.63 -9.08 4.08
C GLN A 114 6.06 -9.30 4.57
N TRP A 115 6.67 -10.44 4.22
CA TRP A 115 8.05 -10.75 4.61
C TRP A 115 9.02 -9.66 4.16
N SER A 116 8.90 -9.15 2.93
CA SER A 116 9.82 -8.13 2.41
C SER A 116 9.69 -6.81 3.18
N ILE A 117 8.47 -6.38 3.49
CA ILE A 117 8.21 -5.16 4.26
C ILE A 117 8.70 -5.29 5.70
N ASP A 118 8.47 -6.44 6.34
CA ASP A 118 8.96 -6.72 7.69
C ASP A 118 10.49 -6.72 7.74
N GLN A 119 11.17 -7.32 6.76
CA GLN A 119 12.63 -7.30 6.71
C GLN A 119 13.18 -5.88 6.51
N LEU A 120 12.55 -5.08 5.63
CA LEU A 120 12.91 -3.67 5.45
C LEU A 120 12.79 -2.89 6.76
N TYR A 121 11.70 -3.13 7.52
CA TYR A 121 11.47 -2.51 8.82
C TYR A 121 12.55 -2.93 9.82
N HIS A 122 12.79 -4.23 9.98
CA HIS A 122 13.77 -4.75 10.91
C HIS A 122 15.19 -4.28 10.61
N MET A 123 15.59 -4.24 9.34
CA MET A 123 16.90 -3.72 8.93
C MET A 123 17.03 -2.23 9.22
N THR A 124 16.01 -1.44 8.88
CA THR A 124 16.00 0.01 9.16
C THR A 124 16.16 0.28 10.65
N MET A 125 15.42 -0.44 11.49
CA MET A 125 15.47 -0.28 12.95
C MET A 125 16.76 -0.81 13.57
N ARG A 126 17.29 -1.93 13.07
CA ARG A 126 18.53 -2.53 13.58
C ARG A 126 19.72 -1.61 13.41
N TYR A 127 19.82 -0.94 12.26
CA TYR A 127 20.96 -0.09 11.95
C TYR A 127 20.70 1.40 12.21
N SER A 128 19.51 1.82 12.66
CA SER A 128 19.22 3.25 12.92
C SER A 128 20.14 3.90 13.95
N THR A 129 20.78 3.11 14.82
CA THR A 129 21.72 3.60 15.83
C THR A 129 23.18 3.57 15.41
N GLU A 130 23.50 3.00 14.24
CA GLU A 130 24.86 2.96 13.72
C GLU A 130 25.35 4.35 13.34
N GLN A 131 26.65 4.60 13.52
CA GLN A 131 27.22 5.93 13.29
C GLN A 131 27.05 6.39 11.85
N SER A 132 27.24 5.50 10.87
CA SER A 132 27.06 5.82 9.45
C SER A 132 25.63 6.19 9.08
N VAL A 133 24.63 5.68 9.80
CA VAL A 133 23.22 6.07 9.63
C VAL A 133 22.91 7.37 10.39
N LYS A 134 23.52 7.58 11.55
CA LYS A 134 23.41 8.84 12.33
C LYS A 134 24.02 10.04 11.60
N ASP A 135 25.04 9.81 10.78
CA ASP A 135 25.68 10.84 9.97
C ASP A 135 24.74 11.35 8.85
N CYS A 136 23.70 10.58 8.47
CA CYS A 136 22.66 11.00 7.52
C CYS A 136 21.65 11.96 8.18
N LYS A 137 22.00 13.24 8.19
CA LYS A 137 21.20 14.30 8.82
C LYS A 137 19.91 14.61 8.05
N THR A 138 19.96 14.56 6.72
CA THR A 138 18.79 14.89 5.88
C THR A 138 18.00 13.63 5.49
N ARG A 139 16.75 13.84 5.08
CA ARG A 139 15.91 12.78 4.51
C ARG A 139 16.55 12.21 3.23
N GLU A 140 17.10 13.08 2.39
CA GLU A 140 17.76 12.71 1.14
C GLU A 140 18.99 11.83 1.38
N ASP A 141 19.80 12.14 2.40
CA ASP A 141 20.95 11.30 2.77
C ASP A 141 20.51 9.89 3.18
N ARG A 142 19.43 9.79 3.95
CA ARG A 142 18.88 8.48 4.36
C ARG A 142 18.32 7.71 3.18
N ILE A 143 17.58 8.38 2.29
CA ILE A 143 17.08 7.76 1.05
C ILE A 143 18.27 7.23 0.25
N ASN A 144 19.25 8.08 -0.05
CA ASN A 144 20.41 7.71 -0.84
C ASN A 144 21.21 6.56 -0.21
N LEU A 145 21.38 6.53 1.10
CA LEU A 145 22.04 5.44 1.80
C LEU A 145 21.31 4.10 1.56
N TRP A 146 20.01 4.07 1.82
CA TRP A 146 19.25 2.83 1.73
C TRP A 146 18.98 2.40 0.30
N THR A 147 18.82 3.33 -0.64
CA THR A 147 18.63 3.00 -2.07
C THR A 147 19.92 2.58 -2.77
N SER A 148 21.08 2.93 -2.20
CA SER A 148 22.39 2.51 -2.72
C SER A 148 22.81 1.13 -2.23
N CYS A 149 22.13 0.57 -1.22
CA CYS A 149 22.36 -0.79 -0.76
C CYS A 149 21.58 -1.80 -1.62
N GLN A 150 22.29 -2.78 -2.22
CA GLN A 150 21.66 -3.75 -3.11
C GLN A 150 20.64 -4.64 -2.39
N ALA A 151 20.91 -5.04 -1.14
CA ALA A 151 20.04 -5.94 -0.38
C ALA A 151 18.67 -5.34 -0.07
N THR A 152 18.64 -4.08 0.38
CA THR A 152 17.39 -3.34 0.58
C THR A 152 16.65 -3.10 -0.74
N MET A 153 17.38 -2.82 -1.83
CA MET A 153 16.76 -2.68 -3.14
C MET A 153 16.18 -3.99 -3.67
N THR A 154 16.80 -5.14 -3.39
CA THR A 154 16.24 -6.46 -3.70
C THR A 154 14.91 -6.67 -2.98
N LEU A 155 14.82 -6.34 -1.67
CA LEU A 155 13.56 -6.42 -0.91
C LEU A 155 12.49 -5.50 -1.46
N ILE A 156 12.84 -4.25 -1.78
CA ILE A 156 11.91 -3.28 -2.40
C ILE A 156 11.36 -3.82 -3.71
N LYS A 157 12.20 -4.43 -4.55
CA LYS A 157 11.74 -4.98 -5.83
C LYS A 157 10.82 -6.19 -5.65
N ILE A 158 11.11 -7.08 -4.70
CA ILE A 158 10.24 -8.21 -4.38
C ILE A 158 8.88 -7.69 -3.89
N ALA A 159 8.87 -6.76 -2.93
CA ALA A 159 7.64 -6.14 -2.42
C ALA A 159 6.83 -5.48 -3.55
N SER A 160 7.49 -4.66 -4.36
CA SER A 160 6.86 -3.97 -5.51
C SER A 160 6.26 -4.96 -6.50
N ALA A 161 6.97 -6.05 -6.82
CA ALA A 161 6.47 -7.05 -7.74
C ALA A 161 5.25 -7.79 -7.19
N CYS A 162 5.19 -8.04 -5.88
CA CYS A 162 4.02 -8.64 -5.25
C CYS A 162 2.81 -7.70 -5.27
N ILE A 163 3.04 -6.42 -4.93
CA ILE A 163 2.02 -5.35 -4.93
C ILE A 163 1.42 -5.17 -6.34
N LEU A 164 2.25 -5.21 -7.38
CA LEU A 164 1.79 -5.07 -8.76
C LEU A 164 1.05 -6.30 -9.30
N ASN A 165 1.28 -7.49 -8.71
CA ASN A 165 0.78 -8.75 -9.26
C ASN A 165 -0.60 -9.15 -8.71
N ASP A 166 -0.90 -8.84 -7.44
CA ASP A 166 -2.14 -9.27 -6.79
C ASP A 166 -2.72 -8.18 -5.88
N SER A 167 -4.02 -7.93 -6.00
CA SER A 167 -4.72 -6.89 -5.25
C SER A 167 -4.79 -7.17 -3.76
N VAL A 168 -4.97 -8.43 -3.36
CA VAL A 168 -5.07 -8.82 -1.95
C VAL A 168 -3.70 -8.74 -1.29
N ALA A 169 -2.65 -9.21 -1.98
CA ALA A 169 -1.27 -9.03 -1.54
C ALA A 169 -0.92 -7.53 -1.40
N ALA A 170 -1.38 -6.68 -2.32
CA ALA A 170 -1.17 -5.24 -2.22
C ALA A 170 -1.80 -4.66 -0.94
N ASP A 171 -3.05 -4.98 -0.63
CA ASP A 171 -3.72 -4.48 0.57
C ASP A 171 -3.00 -4.92 1.85
N ASN A 172 -2.64 -6.19 1.94
CA ASN A 172 -1.92 -6.74 3.08
C ASN A 172 -0.52 -6.14 3.23
N ALA A 173 0.20 -5.93 2.13
CA ALA A 173 1.51 -5.30 2.12
C ALA A 173 1.44 -3.84 2.56
N ILE A 174 0.45 -3.09 2.07
CA ILE A 174 0.24 -1.69 2.45
C ILE A 174 -0.15 -1.59 3.92
N ASN A 175 -1.00 -2.49 4.43
CA ASN A 175 -1.32 -2.56 5.86
C ASN A 175 -0.08 -2.77 6.73
N LYS A 176 0.79 -3.72 6.35
CA LYS A 176 2.06 -3.95 7.03
C LYS A 176 3.01 -2.78 6.93
N PHE A 177 3.09 -2.15 5.75
CA PHE A 177 3.89 -0.95 5.53
C PHE A 177 3.42 0.22 6.41
N LEU A 178 2.11 0.39 6.59
CA LEU A 178 1.55 1.42 7.47
C LEU A 178 1.85 1.13 8.94
N GLU A 179 1.71 -0.12 9.40
CA GLU A 179 2.11 -0.54 10.76
C GLU A 179 3.58 -0.22 11.02
N ALA A 180 4.46 -0.60 10.10
CA ALA A 180 5.89 -0.27 10.16
C ALA A 180 6.10 1.25 10.21
N SER A 181 5.45 2.00 9.31
CA SER A 181 5.60 3.45 9.19
C SER A 181 5.14 4.21 10.44
N ILE A 182 4.15 3.70 11.18
CA ILE A 182 3.70 4.28 12.45
C ILE A 182 4.81 4.13 13.52
N LEU A 183 5.50 2.99 13.53
CA LEU A 183 6.47 2.65 14.58
C LEU A 183 7.87 3.24 14.36
N SER A 184 8.28 3.44 13.12
CA SER A 184 9.69 3.74 12.77
C SER A 184 9.90 5.05 12.02
N ARG A 185 8.90 5.95 11.99
CA ARG A 185 9.12 7.29 11.43
C ARG A 185 10.08 8.12 12.30
N PRO A 186 10.97 8.93 11.71
CA PRO A 186 11.18 9.20 10.27
C PRO A 186 12.13 8.22 9.55
N ALA A 187 12.66 7.21 10.25
CA ALA A 187 13.69 6.31 9.71
C ALA A 187 13.21 5.47 8.52
N PHE A 188 11.91 5.20 8.40
CA PHE A 188 11.32 4.33 7.36
C PHE A 188 10.73 5.07 6.15
N GLU A 189 10.82 6.40 6.12
CA GLU A 189 10.25 7.20 5.01
C GLU A 189 10.87 6.87 3.65
N TRP A 190 12.13 6.42 3.61
CA TRP A 190 12.81 6.04 2.37
C TRP A 190 12.13 4.88 1.64
N VAL A 191 11.45 3.99 2.38
CA VAL A 191 10.67 2.89 1.79
C VAL A 191 9.46 3.45 1.03
N THR A 192 8.82 4.49 1.58
CA THR A 192 7.72 5.18 0.89
C THR A 192 8.17 5.70 -0.47
N VAL A 193 9.30 6.42 -0.51
CA VAL A 193 9.88 6.97 -1.75
C VAL A 193 10.26 5.85 -2.73
N SER A 194 10.88 4.79 -2.20
CA SER A 194 11.36 3.68 -3.04
C SER A 194 10.22 2.86 -3.65
N LEU A 195 9.12 2.69 -2.92
CA LEU A 195 7.92 2.03 -3.41
C LEU A 195 7.14 2.92 -4.38
N SER A 196 7.04 4.23 -4.13
CA SER A 196 6.31 5.14 -5.02
C SER A 196 6.91 5.20 -6.42
N LEU A 197 8.24 5.20 -6.53
CA LEU A 197 8.93 5.15 -7.82
C LEU A 197 8.64 3.89 -8.64
N ARG A 198 8.19 2.80 -8.00
CA ARG A 198 7.96 1.49 -8.65
C ARG A 198 6.49 1.16 -8.85
N CYS A 199 5.63 1.58 -7.93
CA CYS A 199 4.21 1.24 -7.91
C CYS A 199 3.34 2.43 -7.50
N GLY A 200 3.79 3.67 -7.75
CA GLY A 200 3.21 4.91 -7.23
C GLY A 200 1.71 5.06 -7.49
N HIS A 201 1.24 4.77 -8.70
CA HIS A 201 -0.19 4.92 -9.02
C HIS A 201 -1.06 4.01 -8.14
N LEU A 202 -0.67 2.74 -8.01
CA LEU A 202 -1.37 1.75 -7.19
C LEU A 202 -1.24 2.09 -5.70
N LEU A 203 -0.03 2.46 -5.25
CA LEU A 203 0.23 2.83 -3.87
C LEU A 203 -0.62 4.02 -3.44
N ILE A 204 -0.68 5.09 -4.25
CA ILE A 204 -1.47 6.29 -3.98
C ILE A 204 -2.96 5.96 -3.98
N SER A 205 -3.45 5.24 -4.99
CA SER A 205 -4.85 4.83 -5.06
C SER A 205 -5.29 4.06 -3.81
N ARG A 206 -4.48 3.09 -3.38
CA ARG A 206 -4.78 2.25 -2.23
C ARG A 206 -4.66 3.01 -0.91
N LEU A 207 -3.64 3.84 -0.74
CA LEU A 207 -3.51 4.70 0.44
C LEU A 207 -4.71 5.65 0.59
N ILE A 208 -5.17 6.26 -0.52
CA ILE A 208 -6.38 7.09 -0.51
C ILE A 208 -7.61 6.26 -0.11
N ASN A 209 -7.83 5.10 -0.74
CA ASN A 209 -8.97 4.24 -0.40
C ASN A 209 -8.95 3.79 1.07
N LEU A 210 -7.79 3.41 1.59
CA LEU A 210 -7.61 3.07 3.01
C LEU A 210 -7.96 4.25 3.91
N SER A 211 -7.47 5.45 3.61
CA SER A 211 -7.82 6.63 4.43
C SER A 211 -9.32 6.95 4.42
N LEU A 212 -10.00 6.73 3.29
CA LEU A 212 -11.45 6.91 3.17
C LEU A 212 -12.23 5.88 3.97
N GLU A 213 -11.80 4.61 3.94
CA GLU A 213 -12.38 3.54 4.73
C GLU A 213 -12.23 3.81 6.23
N GLU A 214 -11.03 4.23 6.67
CA GLU A 214 -10.73 4.53 8.06
C GLU A 214 -11.55 5.70 8.62
N ILE A 215 -11.79 6.73 7.79
CA ILE A 215 -12.56 7.92 8.18
C ILE A 215 -14.06 7.70 8.09
N SER A 216 -14.51 6.78 7.22
CA SER A 216 -15.91 6.40 7.13
C SER A 216 -16.40 5.63 8.36
N GLN A 217 -15.49 5.11 9.20
CA GLN A 217 -15.87 4.41 10.44
C GLN A 217 -16.34 5.40 11.53
N PRO A 218 -17.39 5.05 12.31
CA PRO A 218 -17.98 5.92 13.33
C PRO A 218 -17.02 6.26 14.50
N HIS A 219 -15.88 5.58 14.60
CA HIS A 219 -14.85 5.78 15.62
C HIS A 219 -13.47 6.10 15.03
N TYR A 220 -13.43 6.83 13.91
CA TYR A 220 -12.19 7.18 13.19
C TYR A 220 -11.13 7.88 14.07
N VAL A 221 -11.53 8.51 15.19
CA VAL A 221 -10.60 9.14 16.16
C VAL A 221 -9.55 8.15 16.68
N ARG A 222 -9.90 6.86 16.81
CA ARG A 222 -8.93 5.81 17.21
C ARG A 222 -7.92 5.49 16.10
N ASN A 223 -8.28 5.76 14.86
CA ASN A 223 -7.48 5.47 13.67
C ASN A 223 -6.64 6.68 13.24
N VAL A 224 -6.68 7.79 13.98
CA VAL A 224 -5.91 9.01 13.70
C VAL A 224 -4.42 8.75 13.47
N PRO A 225 -3.70 7.93 14.27
CA PRO A 225 -2.29 7.64 14.00
C PRO A 225 -2.05 6.99 12.64
N ARG A 226 -2.99 6.14 12.21
CA ARG A 226 -2.94 5.43 10.93
C ARG A 226 -3.34 6.33 9.76
N ILE A 227 -4.33 7.18 9.94
CA ILE A 227 -4.71 8.23 8.97
C ILE A 227 -3.55 9.21 8.78
N PHE A 228 -2.94 9.68 9.87
CA PHE A 228 -1.74 10.50 9.83
C PHE A 228 -0.59 9.75 9.15
N ALA A 229 -0.52 8.44 9.36
CA ALA A 229 0.50 7.63 8.72
C ALA A 229 0.38 7.56 7.20
N VAL A 230 -0.84 7.32 6.72
CA VAL A 230 -1.17 7.40 5.30
C VAL A 230 -0.83 8.77 4.74
N TRP A 231 -1.22 9.84 5.44
CA TRP A 231 -1.06 11.19 4.92
C TRP A 231 0.37 11.64 4.81
N SER A 232 1.21 11.41 5.82
CA SER A 232 2.63 11.75 5.69
C SER A 232 3.29 10.96 4.55
N SER A 233 2.85 9.72 4.30
CA SER A 233 3.38 8.93 3.19
C SER A 233 2.94 9.54 1.85
N LEU A 234 1.69 9.97 1.73
CA LEU A 234 1.20 10.71 0.56
C LEU A 234 1.91 12.06 0.38
N GLU A 235 2.23 12.77 1.47
CA GLU A 235 3.00 14.02 1.45
C GLU A 235 4.39 13.81 0.87
N VAL A 236 5.11 12.80 1.37
CA VAL A 236 6.41 12.40 0.84
C VAL A 236 6.32 12.06 -0.65
N ILE A 237 5.26 11.37 -1.09
CA ILE A 237 5.06 11.04 -2.51
C ILE A 237 4.76 12.30 -3.33
N ALA A 238 3.92 13.20 -2.84
CA ALA A 238 3.57 14.44 -3.53
C ALA A 238 4.77 15.37 -3.70
N GLU A 239 5.68 15.40 -2.73
CA GLU A 239 6.93 16.16 -2.81
C GLU A 239 7.90 15.59 -3.87
N GLN A 240 7.95 14.26 -4.02
CA GLN A 240 8.87 13.60 -4.97
C GLN A 240 8.31 13.55 -6.39
N GLU A 241 7.04 13.18 -6.56
CA GLU A 241 6.39 12.96 -7.86
C GLU A 241 5.01 13.66 -7.94
N PRO A 242 4.95 15.00 -7.97
CA PRO A 242 3.69 15.75 -7.89
C PRO A 242 2.75 15.48 -9.07
N GLN A 243 3.29 15.19 -10.27
CA GLN A 243 2.47 14.91 -11.45
C GLN A 243 1.74 13.56 -11.32
N LEU A 244 2.44 12.53 -10.87
CA LEU A 244 1.89 11.19 -10.68
C LEU A 244 0.84 11.22 -9.56
N PHE A 245 1.15 11.90 -8.45
CA PHE A 245 0.22 12.11 -7.36
C PHE A 245 -1.08 12.77 -7.83
N ASN A 246 -0.98 13.87 -8.58
CA ASN A 246 -2.15 14.57 -9.10
C ASN A 246 -3.00 13.71 -10.05
N GLN A 247 -2.36 12.94 -10.93
CA GLN A 247 -3.07 12.04 -11.84
C GLN A 247 -3.83 10.94 -11.07
N ALA A 248 -3.15 10.26 -10.14
CA ALA A 248 -3.76 9.20 -9.35
C ALA A 248 -4.89 9.74 -8.45
N LEU A 249 -4.69 10.89 -7.81
CA LEU A 249 -5.69 11.54 -6.97
C LEU A 249 -6.94 11.94 -7.78
N MET A 250 -6.74 12.55 -8.95
CA MET A 250 -7.84 12.92 -9.86
C MET A 250 -8.63 11.69 -10.31
N GLU A 251 -7.94 10.61 -10.67
CA GLU A 251 -8.59 9.36 -11.08
C GLU A 251 -9.38 8.74 -9.92
N GLN A 252 -8.83 8.73 -8.70
CA GLN A 252 -9.57 8.23 -7.54
C GLN A 252 -10.80 9.09 -7.24
N ILE A 253 -10.68 10.42 -7.26
CA ILE A 253 -11.82 11.32 -7.07
C ILE A 253 -12.89 11.06 -8.15
N GLN A 254 -12.50 10.91 -9.41
CA GLN A 254 -13.44 10.60 -10.50
C GLN A 254 -14.11 9.23 -10.29
N ASN A 255 -13.36 8.20 -9.91
CA ASN A 255 -13.89 6.87 -9.62
C ASN A 255 -14.90 6.90 -8.46
N LEU A 256 -14.60 7.66 -7.39
CA LEU A 256 -15.50 7.85 -6.26
C LEU A 256 -16.80 8.54 -6.70
N LEU A 257 -16.70 9.60 -7.51
CA LEU A 257 -17.85 10.35 -8.03
C LEU A 257 -18.71 9.54 -9.01
N GLN A 258 -18.11 8.65 -9.79
CA GLN A 258 -18.82 7.85 -10.81
C GLN A 258 -19.46 6.57 -10.24
N SER A 259 -18.92 6.04 -9.13
CA SER A 259 -19.39 4.77 -8.56
C SER A 259 -20.89 4.77 -8.20
N THR A 260 -21.59 3.68 -8.52
CA THR A 260 -23.05 3.48 -8.37
C THR A 260 -23.44 2.81 -7.06
N GLU A 261 -22.48 2.36 -6.26
CA GLU A 261 -22.71 1.62 -5.02
C GLU A 261 -22.91 2.58 -3.83
N PHE A 262 -24.06 2.48 -3.18
CA PHE A 262 -24.49 3.32 -2.04
C PHE A 262 -23.49 3.33 -0.86
N SER A 263 -22.65 2.29 -0.70
CA SER A 263 -21.64 2.21 0.38
C SER A 263 -20.48 3.19 0.22
N LYS A 264 -20.37 3.89 -0.91
CA LYS A 264 -19.33 4.89 -1.20
C LYS A 264 -19.81 6.34 -1.01
N GLN A 265 -21.07 6.57 -0.60
CA GLN A 265 -21.60 7.92 -0.31
C GLN A 265 -20.99 8.55 0.95
N THR A 266 -20.54 7.74 1.91
CA THR A 266 -19.71 8.17 3.05
C THR A 266 -18.33 8.68 2.61
N ASN A 267 -17.85 8.30 1.42
CA ASN A 267 -16.51 8.65 0.97
C ASN A 267 -16.40 10.13 0.58
N ILE A 268 -17.50 10.80 0.20
CA ILE A 268 -17.45 12.26 -0.06
C ILE A 268 -17.37 13.03 1.26
N SER A 269 -18.18 12.66 2.27
CA SER A 269 -18.01 13.20 3.63
C SER A 269 -16.62 12.87 4.17
N ALA A 270 -16.10 11.66 3.93
CA ALA A 270 -14.76 11.26 4.34
C ALA A 270 -13.65 12.04 3.60
N LEU A 271 -13.82 12.34 2.30
CA LEU A 271 -12.92 13.21 1.52
C LEU A 271 -12.85 14.60 2.14
N ILE A 272 -13.96 15.16 2.59
CA ILE A 272 -13.99 16.48 3.23
C ILE A 272 -13.42 16.41 4.64
N LYS A 273 -13.83 15.42 5.44
CA LYS A 273 -13.29 15.17 6.79
C LYS A 273 -11.78 14.91 6.75
N MET A 274 -11.27 14.29 5.68
CA MET A 274 -9.84 14.14 5.46
C MET A 274 -9.14 15.48 5.48
N THR A 275 -9.64 16.48 4.76
CA THR A 275 -9.03 17.82 4.70
C THR A 275 -9.01 18.57 6.04
N ALA A 276 -9.83 18.17 7.02
CA ALA A 276 -9.77 18.73 8.36
C ALA A 276 -8.53 18.23 9.14
N VAL A 277 -7.96 17.09 8.74
CA VAL A 277 -6.88 16.37 9.41
C VAL A 277 -5.51 16.58 8.74
N VAL A 278 -5.45 17.07 7.50
CA VAL A 278 -4.21 17.18 6.70
C VAL A 278 -3.44 18.48 6.97
N THR A 279 -2.13 18.44 6.70
CA THR A 279 -1.26 19.61 6.54
C THR A 279 -1.72 20.52 5.39
N ASP A 280 -1.52 21.83 5.53
CA ASP A 280 -1.99 22.88 4.61
C ASP A 280 -1.67 22.66 3.10
N PRO A 281 -0.47 22.23 2.67
CA PRO A 281 -0.14 22.16 1.23
C PRO A 281 -0.86 21.04 0.48
N LEU A 282 -1.17 19.93 1.14
CA LEU A 282 -1.92 18.83 0.54
C LEU A 282 -3.42 19.10 0.54
N CYS A 283 -3.92 19.87 1.52
CA CYS A 283 -5.30 20.36 1.51
C CYS A 283 -5.59 21.11 0.20
N ASP A 284 -4.76 22.09 -0.16
CA ASP A 284 -4.94 22.88 -1.38
C ASP A 284 -4.95 22.01 -2.63
N LEU A 285 -4.11 20.97 -2.68
CA LEU A 285 -3.99 20.06 -3.81
C LEU A 285 -5.22 19.14 -3.95
N VAL A 286 -5.70 18.60 -2.83
CA VAL A 286 -6.93 17.78 -2.78
C VAL A 286 -8.14 18.62 -3.18
N TYR A 287 -8.23 19.83 -2.65
CA TYR A 287 -9.32 20.75 -2.97
C TYR A 287 -9.31 21.21 -4.42
N TYR A 288 -8.15 21.55 -4.97
CA TYR A 288 -8.01 21.86 -6.39
C TYR A 288 -8.42 20.69 -7.28
N SER A 289 -8.03 19.47 -6.89
CA SER A 289 -8.38 18.25 -7.61
C SER A 289 -9.88 17.93 -7.52
N LEU A 290 -10.50 18.16 -6.36
CA LEU A 290 -11.94 18.09 -6.18
C LEU A 290 -12.65 19.12 -7.06
N TYR A 291 -12.23 20.39 -7.01
CA TYR A 291 -12.77 21.47 -7.85
C TYR A 291 -12.79 21.09 -9.33
N LYS A 292 -11.68 20.58 -9.84
CA LYS A 292 -11.54 20.19 -11.25
C LYS A 292 -12.41 18.99 -11.64
N CYS A 293 -12.74 18.11 -10.70
CA CYS A 293 -13.63 16.96 -10.93
C CYS A 293 -15.13 17.32 -10.84
N LEU A 294 -15.47 18.42 -10.17
CA LEU A 294 -16.85 18.87 -9.94
C LEU A 294 -17.37 19.71 -11.13
N ASN A 295 -17.58 19.04 -12.27
CA ASN A 295 -18.31 19.63 -13.41
C ASN A 295 -19.82 19.68 -13.13
N THR A 296 -20.54 20.59 -13.79
CA THR A 296 -22.01 20.77 -13.63
C THR A 296 -22.81 19.48 -13.85
N LEU A 297 -22.28 18.56 -14.66
CA LEU A 297 -22.89 17.24 -14.94
C LEU A 297 -22.64 16.21 -13.83
N THR A 298 -21.44 16.16 -13.24
CA THR A 298 -21.13 15.26 -12.09
C THR A 298 -21.86 15.72 -10.85
N LEU A 299 -21.96 17.03 -10.69
CA LEU A 299 -22.74 17.69 -9.65
C LEU A 299 -24.24 17.39 -9.71
N ARG A 300 -24.87 17.46 -10.90
CA ARG A 300 -26.29 17.05 -11.06
C ARG A 300 -26.52 15.56 -10.78
N LYS A 301 -25.59 14.69 -11.18
CA LYS A 301 -25.66 13.26 -10.88
C LYS A 301 -25.51 12.97 -9.37
N LEU A 302 -24.64 13.72 -8.69
CA LEU A 302 -24.51 13.66 -7.24
C LEU A 302 -25.79 14.14 -6.54
N CYS A 303 -26.39 15.26 -6.97
CA CYS A 303 -27.67 15.73 -6.41
C CYS A 303 -28.77 14.68 -6.54
N ALA A 304 -28.93 14.11 -7.74
CA ALA A 304 -29.94 13.09 -8.00
C ALA A 304 -29.73 11.85 -7.11
N LYS A 305 -28.47 11.48 -6.83
CA LYS A 305 -28.13 10.37 -5.92
C LYS A 305 -28.31 10.72 -4.44
N MET A 306 -27.95 11.94 -4.01
CA MET A 306 -28.10 12.41 -2.63
C MET A 306 -29.57 12.56 -2.23
N LYS A 307 -30.42 13.08 -3.13
CA LYS A 307 -31.88 13.18 -2.91
C LYS A 307 -32.58 11.81 -2.84
N GLN A 308 -31.97 10.75 -3.36
CA GLN A 308 -32.53 9.38 -3.30
C GLN A 308 -32.15 8.60 -2.03
N GLY A 309 -31.30 9.14 -1.15
CA GLY A 309 -30.68 8.35 -0.08
C GLY A 309 -30.36 9.04 1.25
N MET A 310 -30.34 10.36 1.33
CA MET A 310 -29.91 11.09 2.53
C MET A 310 -31.07 11.89 3.15
N ASN A 311 -31.12 11.94 4.48
CA ASN A 311 -32.01 12.84 5.21
C ASN A 311 -31.52 14.29 5.07
N THR A 312 -32.43 15.27 5.13
CA THR A 312 -32.15 16.71 5.06
C THR A 312 -31.04 17.17 6.03
N GLU A 313 -31.00 16.64 7.25
CA GLU A 313 -29.93 16.94 8.23
C GLU A 313 -28.52 16.49 7.79
N GLN A 314 -28.42 15.38 7.06
CA GLN A 314 -27.13 14.87 6.58
C GLN A 314 -26.63 15.69 5.38
N ILE A 315 -27.55 16.19 4.55
CA ILE A 315 -27.26 17.09 3.44
C ILE A 315 -26.76 18.44 3.98
N ASP A 316 -27.40 18.98 5.02
CA ASP A 316 -26.96 20.21 5.70
C ASP A 316 -25.59 20.06 6.36
N THR A 317 -25.32 18.91 6.97
CA THR A 317 -24.02 18.63 7.59
C THR A 317 -22.92 18.54 6.53
N LEU A 318 -23.18 17.84 5.42
CA LEU A 318 -22.27 17.78 4.27
C LEU A 318 -22.04 19.15 3.63
N ALA A 319 -23.09 19.96 3.48
CA ALA A 319 -22.99 21.31 2.92
C ALA A 319 -22.13 22.21 3.82
N LYS A 320 -22.32 22.15 5.14
CA LYS A 320 -21.48 22.86 6.11
C LYS A 320 -20.02 22.41 6.07
N GLU A 321 -19.78 21.11 5.99
CA GLU A 321 -18.43 20.54 5.84
C GLU A 321 -17.78 21.01 4.52
N PHE A 322 -18.50 20.96 3.39
CA PHE A 322 -18.03 21.44 2.09
C PHE A 322 -17.74 22.94 2.09
N ILE A 323 -18.62 23.76 2.67
CA ILE A 323 -18.44 25.22 2.77
C ILE A 323 -17.23 25.52 3.64
N SER A 324 -17.09 24.88 4.81
CA SER A 324 -15.91 25.02 5.66
C SER A 324 -14.62 24.64 4.92
N GLY A 325 -14.69 23.65 4.04
CA GLY A 325 -13.59 23.23 3.19
C GLY A 325 -13.22 24.22 2.10
N LEU A 326 -14.21 24.70 1.35
CA LEU A 326 -14.05 25.69 0.29
C LEU A 326 -13.55 27.03 0.83
N MET A 327 -13.93 27.41 2.05
CA MET A 327 -13.46 28.62 2.72
C MET A 327 -11.97 28.56 3.11
N ARG A 328 -11.37 27.37 3.17
CA ARG A 328 -9.92 27.21 3.35
C ARG A 328 -9.13 27.44 2.06
N ILE A 329 -9.74 27.19 0.90
CA ILE A 329 -9.10 27.41 -0.40
C ILE A 329 -9.15 28.91 -0.75
N ARG A 330 -8.00 29.50 -1.05
CA ARG A 330 -7.90 30.92 -1.42
C ARG A 330 -8.31 31.26 -2.88
N THR A 331 -8.83 30.32 -3.67
CA THR A 331 -9.09 30.50 -5.11
C THR A 331 -10.55 30.27 -5.51
N ASP A 332 -11.06 31.14 -6.39
CA ASP A 332 -12.29 31.12 -7.23
C ASP A 332 -13.39 30.07 -6.94
N SER A 333 -13.76 29.91 -5.67
CA SER A 333 -14.77 28.94 -5.19
C SER A 333 -16.22 29.40 -5.37
N PHE A 334 -16.43 30.58 -5.98
CA PHE A 334 -17.74 31.21 -6.17
C PHE A 334 -18.71 30.33 -6.95
N HIS A 335 -18.27 29.66 -8.02
CA HIS A 335 -19.12 28.79 -8.83
C HIS A 335 -19.61 27.53 -8.08
N ILE A 336 -18.82 27.02 -7.12
CA ILE A 336 -19.21 25.88 -6.29
C ILE A 336 -20.10 26.32 -5.14
N LEU A 337 -19.83 27.48 -4.53
CA LEU A 337 -20.71 28.07 -3.52
C LEU A 337 -22.09 28.36 -4.11
N GLN A 338 -22.16 28.91 -5.32
CA GLN A 338 -23.43 29.12 -6.02
C GLN A 338 -24.13 27.80 -6.36
N PHE A 339 -23.38 26.74 -6.65
CA PHE A 339 -23.95 25.40 -6.81
C PHE A 339 -24.50 24.83 -5.49
N ILE A 340 -23.81 24.98 -4.36
CA ILE A 340 -24.28 24.53 -3.04
C ILE A 340 -25.53 25.32 -2.62
N ILE A 341 -25.54 26.63 -2.86
CA ILE A 341 -26.72 27.49 -2.62
C ILE A 341 -27.90 27.01 -3.47
N ASN A 342 -27.69 26.68 -4.74
CA ASN A 342 -28.74 26.13 -5.60
C ASN A 342 -29.17 24.70 -5.19
N LEU A 343 -28.32 23.95 -4.49
CA LEU A 343 -28.62 22.60 -4.01
C LEU A 343 -29.51 22.65 -2.77
N ILE A 344 -29.26 23.61 -1.88
CA ILE A 344 -30.06 23.89 -0.68
C ILE A 344 -31.38 24.58 -1.07
N GLY A 345 -31.33 25.56 -1.99
CA GLY A 345 -32.53 26.31 -2.42
C GLY A 345 -33.48 25.55 -3.34
N ALA A 346 -33.08 24.39 -3.90
CA ALA A 346 -33.95 23.61 -4.78
C ALA A 346 -35.00 22.74 -4.06
N ASP A 347 -35.04 22.74 -2.72
CA ASP A 347 -36.15 22.14 -1.96
C ASP A 347 -37.21 23.20 -1.59
N ASP A 348 -36.84 24.48 -1.44
CA ASP A 348 -37.80 25.56 -1.12
C ASP A 348 -38.74 25.88 -2.30
N ASP A 349 -38.30 25.71 -3.55
CA ASP A 349 -39.14 25.95 -4.73
C ASP A 349 -40.22 24.87 -4.92
N VAL A 350 -40.04 23.66 -4.37
CA VAL A 350 -41.01 22.55 -4.50
C VAL A 350 -42.05 22.58 -3.39
N GLU A 351 -41.72 23.04 -2.18
CA GLU A 351 -42.71 23.28 -1.12
C GLU A 351 -43.54 24.54 -1.38
N GLN A 352 -42.96 25.61 -1.94
CA GLN A 352 -43.74 26.79 -2.32
C GLN A 352 -44.72 26.54 -3.48
N GLN A 353 -44.40 25.63 -4.42
CA GLN A 353 -45.33 25.22 -5.49
C GLN A 353 -46.43 24.27 -5.01
N ARG A 354 -46.19 23.45 -3.98
CA ARG A 354 -47.25 22.64 -3.36
C ARG A 354 -48.25 23.49 -2.57
N ASP A 355 -47.77 24.48 -1.83
CA ASP A 355 -48.66 25.38 -1.09
C ASP A 355 -49.46 26.32 -2.00
N THR A 356 -48.96 26.67 -3.20
CA THR A 356 -49.74 27.47 -4.16
C THR A 356 -50.83 26.65 -4.87
N ASP A 357 -50.55 25.39 -5.20
CA ASP A 357 -51.55 24.50 -5.83
C ASP A 357 -52.65 24.08 -4.85
N GLU A 358 -52.35 23.93 -3.55
CA GLU A 358 -53.37 23.63 -2.52
C GLU A 358 -54.27 24.84 -2.22
N ILE A 359 -53.75 26.06 -2.33
CA ILE A 359 -54.56 27.29 -2.18
C ILE A 359 -55.47 27.53 -3.41
N GLU A 360 -55.02 27.20 -4.63
CA GLU A 360 -55.87 27.30 -5.83
C GLU A 360 -57.01 26.26 -5.87
N LEU A 361 -56.82 25.08 -5.27
CA LEU A 361 -57.87 24.05 -5.15
C LEU A 361 -58.89 24.32 -4.05
N THR A 362 -58.59 25.20 -3.11
CA THR A 362 -59.52 25.61 -2.04
C THR A 362 -60.33 26.87 -2.40
N LEU A 363 -60.01 27.52 -3.53
CA LEU A 363 -60.68 28.72 -4.05
C LEU A 363 -61.44 28.52 -5.37
N ARG A 364 -61.64 27.26 -5.79
CA ARG A 364 -62.65 26.84 -6.77
C ARG A 364 -63.69 25.96 -6.09
#